data_AF-A0AA40WGR7-F1
#
_entry.id   AF-A0AA40WGR7-F1
#
_cell.length_a   1.000
_cell.length_b   1.000
_cell.length_c   1.000
_cell.angle_alpha   90.00
_cell.angle_beta   90.00
_cell.angle_gamma   90.00
#
_symmetry.space_group_name_H-M   'P 1'
#
loop_
_entity.id
_entity.type
_entity.pdbx_description
1 polymer ?
#
loop_
_entity_poly.entity_id
_entity_poly.type
_entity_poly.pdbx_seq_one_letter_code
_entity_poly.pdbx_strand_id
1 'polypeptide(L)' 'VKAELQPSSEQARKTIGANGVTINGKKQSDPGYIFNDEGRLFGRDTLLSRGKKNYCLICWK' A
#
# COMPACT_ATOMS: atom_id res chain seq x y z
N VAL A 1 -7.33 3.15 -4.56
CA VAL A 1 -8.68 3.61 -4.93
C VAL A 1 -9.47 4.03 -3.70
N LYS A 2 -9.82 3.15 -2.76
CA LYS A 2 -10.54 3.54 -1.51
C LYS A 2 -9.81 4.58 -0.65
N ALA A 3 -8.49 4.54 -0.64
CA ALA A 3 -7.63 5.50 0.05
C ALA A 3 -7.32 6.77 -0.77
N GLU A 4 -7.97 6.97 -1.93
CA GLU A 4 -7.76 8.07 -2.88
C GLU A 4 -6.32 8.27 -3.39
N LEU A 5 -5.39 7.40 -3.02
CA LEU A 5 -3.99 7.45 -3.46
C LEU A 5 -3.81 7.26 -4.98
N GLN A 6 -4.77 6.63 -5.63
CA GLN A 6 -4.78 6.32 -7.06
C GLN A 6 -6.22 6.37 -7.59
N PRO A 7 -6.43 6.91 -8.81
CA PRO A 7 -7.75 7.11 -9.39
C PRO A 7 -8.42 5.80 -9.84
N SER A 8 -7.65 4.77 -10.17
CA SER A 8 -8.18 3.47 -10.63
C SER A 8 -7.34 2.28 -10.16
N SER A 9 -7.93 1.08 -10.20
CA SER A 9 -7.25 -0.16 -9.82
C SER A 9 -6.13 -0.54 -10.79
N GLU A 10 -6.31 -0.28 -12.09
CA GLU A 10 -5.27 -0.53 -13.10
C GLU A 10 -4.06 0.40 -12.91
N GLN A 11 -4.32 1.68 -12.62
CA GLN A 11 -3.26 2.64 -12.32
C GLN A 11 -2.51 2.27 -11.03
N ALA A 12 -3.23 1.74 -10.04
CA ALA A 12 -2.61 1.20 -8.82
C ALA A 12 -1.66 0.03 -9.15
N ARG A 13 -2.08 -0.93 -9.97
CA ARG A 13 -1.23 -2.06 -10.38
C ARG A 13 0.04 -1.61 -11.11
N LYS A 14 -0.08 -0.67 -12.06
CA LYS A 14 1.08 -0.08 -12.75
C LYS A 14 2.04 0.62 -11.78
N THR A 15 1.49 1.37 -10.82
CA THR A 15 2.29 2.09 -9.82
C THR A 15 3.03 1.13 -8.87
N ILE A 16 2.38 0.03 -8.47
CA ILE A 16 3.02 -1.02 -7.66
C ILE A 16 4.15 -1.67 -8.44
N GLY A 17 3.90 -2.12 -9.68
CA GLY A 17 4.92 -2.72 -10.55
C GLY A 17 6.12 -1.81 -10.82
N ALA A 18 5.92 -0.49 -10.81
CA ALA A 18 6.98 0.51 -10.94
C ALA A 18 7.76 0.81 -9.64
N ASN A 19 7.58 0.02 -8.56
CA ASN A 19 8.18 0.25 -7.23
C ASN A 19 7.77 1.59 -6.58
N GLY A 20 6.60 2.12 -6.95
CA GLY A 20 6.11 3.42 -6.47
C GLY A 20 5.43 3.38 -5.11
N VAL A 21 5.21 2.19 -4.55
CA VAL A 21 4.47 1.96 -3.30
C VAL A 21 5.36 1.28 -2.25
N THR A 22 5.21 1.70 -1.01
CA THR A 22 5.82 1.08 0.16
C THR A 22 4.75 0.70 1.18
N ILE A 23 4.91 -0.45 1.81
CA ILE A 23 4.06 -1.00 2.87
C ILE A 23 4.93 -1.11 4.13
N ASN A 24 4.58 -0.39 5.19
CA ASN A 24 5.36 -0.27 6.43
C ASN A 24 6.85 0.06 6.17
N GLY A 25 7.12 0.91 5.17
CA GLY A 25 8.48 1.30 4.78
C GLY A 25 9.22 0.33 3.86
N LYS A 26 8.67 -0.86 3.59
CA LYS A 26 9.24 -1.82 2.62
C LYS A 26 8.64 -1.59 1.23
N LYS A 27 9.48 -1.51 0.20
CA LYS A 27 8.99 -1.39 -1.19
C LYS A 27 8.23 -2.64 -1.58
N GLN A 28 7.08 -2.46 -2.23
CA GLN A 28 6.31 -3.56 -2.81
C GLN A 28 6.21 -3.34 -4.31
N SER A 29 6.65 -4.35 -5.06
CA SER A 29 6.61 -4.39 -6.52
C SER A 29 5.60 -5.37 -7.07
N ASP A 30 5.11 -6.30 -6.25
CA ASP A 30 4.13 -7.30 -6.64
C ASP A 30 2.70 -6.71 -6.62
N PRO A 31 2.04 -6.54 -7.79
CA PRO A 31 0.65 -6.07 -7.85
C PRO A 31 -0.36 -7.07 -7.28
N GLY A 32 0.04 -8.34 -7.15
CA GLY A 32 -0.73 -9.42 -6.55
C GLY A 32 -0.51 -9.56 -5.04
N TYR A 33 0.27 -8.68 -4.41
CA TYR A 33 0.54 -8.76 -2.98
C TYR A 33 -0.74 -8.70 -2.14
N ILE A 34 -0.89 -9.69 -1.27
CA ILE A 34 -1.97 -9.79 -0.29
C ILE A 34 -1.37 -9.49 1.08
N PHE A 35 -2.02 -8.62 1.85
CA PHE A 35 -1.61 -8.34 3.22
C PHE A 35 -1.76 -9.59 4.08
N ASN A 36 -0.66 -10.01 4.69
CA ASN A 36 -0.64 -11.05 5.72
C ASN A 36 -0.81 -10.42 7.10
N ASP A 37 -1.28 -11.20 8.08
CA ASP A 37 -1.48 -10.71 9.46
C ASP A 37 -0.18 -10.24 10.11
N GLU A 38 0.95 -10.84 9.75
CA GLU A 38 2.29 -10.41 10.17
C GLU A 38 2.68 -9.03 9.63
N GLY A 39 2.05 -8.60 8.53
CA GLY A 39 2.24 -7.28 7.94
C GLY A 39 1.43 -6.18 8.65
N ARG A 40 0.56 -6.52 9.61
CA ARG A 40 -0.23 -5.55 10.35
C ARG A 40 0.52 -5.09 11.59
N LEU A 41 0.84 -3.80 11.65
CA LEU A 41 1.37 -3.16 12.84
C LEU A 41 0.34 -3.31 13.97
N PHE A 42 0.78 -3.91 15.07
CA PHE A 42 -0.04 -4.17 16.27
C PHE A 42 -1.34 -4.94 15.96
N GLY A 43 -1.37 -5.71 14.87
CA GLY A 43 -2.55 -6.44 14.41
C GLY A 43 -3.70 -5.56 13.90
N ARG A 44 -3.51 -4.24 13.83
CA ARG A 44 -4.60 -3.26 13.60
C ARG A 44 -4.34 -2.31 12.46
N ASP A 45 -3.10 -1.96 12.19
CA ASP A 45 -2.80 -0.88 11.25
C ASP A 45 -1.77 -1.29 10.19
N THR A 46 -1.80 -0.64 9.04
CA THR A 46 -0.75 -0.77 8.03
C THR A 46 -0.52 0.58 7.37
N LEU A 47 0.73 1.03 7.35
CA LEU A 47 1.10 2.28 6.73
C LEU A 47 1.41 2.04 5.25
N LEU A 48 0.66 2.69 4.38
CA LEU A 48 0.87 2.64 2.94
C LEU A 48 1.37 3.99 2.45
N SER A 49 2.46 3.98 1.69
CA SER A 49 3.04 5.19 1.11
C SER A 49 3.17 5.06 -0.39
N ARG A 50 2.84 6.14 -1.09
CA ARG A 50 3.08 6.30 -2.53
C ARG A 50 4.12 7.40 -2.73
N GLY A 51 5.36 6.99 -2.98
CA GLY A 51 6.52 7.88 -2.99
C GLY A 51 6.81 8.50 -1.61
N LYS A 52 7.40 9.70 -1.59
CA LYS A 52 7.93 10.35 -0.37
C LYS A 52 6.90 11.19 0.42
N LYS A 53 5.79 11.59 -0.19
CA LYS A 53 4.85 12.57 0.41
C LYS A 53 3.42 12.06 0.61
N ASN A 54 3.01 11.00 -0.09
CA ASN A 54 1.64 10.52 0.01
C ASN A 54 1.62 9.32 0.95
N TYR A 55 1.00 9.49 2.10
CA TYR A 55 0.86 8.45 3.11
C TYR A 55 -0.63 8.22 3.37
N CYS A 56 -1.00 6.97 3.61
CA CYS A 56 -2.32 6.58 4.05
C CYS A 56 -2.17 5.49 5.09
N LEU A 57 -2.88 5.63 6.20
CA LEU A 57 -3.00 4.58 7.20
C LEU A 57 -4.22 3.72 6.87
N ILE A 58 -4.00 2.41 6.77
CA ILE A 58 -5.07 1.44 6.65
C ILE A 58 -5.34 0.91 8.06
N CYS A 59 -6.51 1.24 8.61
CA CYS A 59 -7.01 0.67 9.86
C CYS A 59 -7.82 -0.59 9.52
N TRP A 60 -7.31 -1.75 9.92
CA TRP A 60 -7.99 -3.03 9.85
C TRP A 60 -8.98 -3.12 11.02
N LYS A 61 -10.26 -3.32 10.71
CA LYS A 61 -11.32 -3.63 11.68
C LYS A 61 -11.70 -5.09 11.59
#